data_AF-A0A9E4A808-F1
#
_entry.id   AF-A0A9E4A808-F1
#
_cell.length_a   1.000
_cell.length_b   1.000
_cell.length_c   1.000
_cell.angle_alpha   90.00
_cell.angle_beta   90.00
_cell.angle_gamma   90.00
#
_symmetry.space_group_name_H-M   'P 1'
#
loop_
_entity.id
_entity.type
_entity.pdbx_description
1 polymer ?
#
loop_
_entity_poly.entity_id
_entity_poly.type
_entity_poly.pdbx_seq_one_letter_code
_entity_poly.pdbx_strand_id
1 'polypeptide(L)'
;MIIPILKDEGKQGDRDFLQWDTISLMSLLGVYVIIGYYVDASKSTRYTHKITGQKFNSEHIISEIDRLMSYQSDALHWNMTQVEGIGEIGSQALNAYSTISEKLSVEMHSWESAERRINILREGQAEFKALSRDLARQAQARESVTTQPKELVTGIKGKLTIKNYLGGNYYLTCDEVEIHGEEIHLIEAKHANKAELPSLGDIKDGLVKMILFTNLEHLKIDETNYNPVPILKLTTGEDFNLNSVSRSQANRLTALKQEAETNGFQIIINDDFFA
;
A
#
# COMPACT_ATOMS: atom_id res chain seq x y z
N MET A 1 8.40 -2.16 10.17
CA MET A 1 8.00 -0.95 9.44
C MET A 1 7.58 0.11 10.45
N ILE A 2 8.01 1.36 10.29
CA ILE A 2 7.56 2.47 11.15
C ILE A 2 6.59 3.33 10.35
N ILE A 3 5.41 3.61 10.89
CA ILE A 3 4.33 4.32 10.17
C ILE A 3 3.74 5.39 11.09
N PRO A 4 3.52 6.63 10.60
CA PRO A 4 2.87 7.64 11.41
C PRO A 4 1.36 7.38 11.50
N ILE A 5 0.77 7.65 12.66
CA ILE A 5 -0.69 7.64 12.83
C ILE A 5 -1.39 8.72 11.98
N LEU A 6 -0.72 9.86 11.82
CA LEU A 6 -1.16 11.03 11.07
C LEU A 6 0.07 11.66 10.39
N LYS A 7 -0.07 11.95 9.10
CA LYS A 7 0.83 12.82 8.35
C LYS A 7 0.04 14.01 7.84
N ASP A 8 0.16 15.15 8.51
CA ASP A 8 -0.38 16.43 8.05
C ASP A 8 0.77 17.30 7.52
N GLU A 9 0.62 17.80 6.30
CA GLU A 9 1.57 18.71 5.66
C GLU A 9 1.15 20.18 5.76
N GLY A 10 0.06 20.51 6.44
CA GLY A 10 -0.49 21.87 6.51
C GLY A 10 -1.56 22.14 5.45
N LYS A 11 -2.31 23.23 5.57
CA LYS A 11 -3.50 23.54 4.75
C LYS A 11 -3.28 23.54 3.23
N GLN A 12 -2.05 23.69 2.77
CA GLN A 12 -1.67 23.63 1.35
C GLN A 12 -0.92 22.33 0.97
N GLY A 13 -0.93 21.33 1.84
CA GLY A 13 -0.33 20.03 1.60
C GLY A 13 -1.33 18.89 1.77
N ASP A 14 -0.81 17.67 1.79
CA ASP A 14 -1.63 16.48 1.97
C ASP A 14 -1.90 16.18 3.45
N ARG A 15 -2.97 15.45 3.72
CA ARG A 15 -3.32 14.98 5.05
C ARG A 15 -3.73 13.51 5.00
N ASP A 16 -2.85 12.66 5.51
CA ASP A 16 -3.01 11.22 5.52
C ASP A 16 -3.14 10.71 6.95
N PHE A 17 -3.95 9.69 7.13
CA PHE A 17 -4.09 8.99 8.40
C PHE A 17 -3.88 7.50 8.16
N LEU A 18 -3.31 6.84 9.16
CA LEU A 18 -3.24 5.39 9.18
C LEU A 18 -4.64 4.77 9.05
N GLN A 19 -4.70 3.69 8.28
CA GLN A 19 -5.90 2.92 8.03
C GLN A 19 -5.76 1.50 8.61
N TRP A 20 -6.88 0.91 9.02
CA TRP A 20 -6.92 -0.46 9.53
C TRP A 20 -6.41 -1.44 8.47
N ASP A 21 -6.77 -1.20 7.20
CA ASP A 21 -6.41 -2.09 6.10
C ASP A 21 -4.90 -2.13 5.89
N THR A 22 -4.18 -1.03 6.16
CA THR A 22 -2.71 -1.03 6.18
C THR A 22 -2.16 -1.96 7.26
N ILE A 23 -2.68 -1.88 8.48
CA ILE A 23 -2.23 -2.74 9.59
C ILE A 23 -2.55 -4.21 9.32
N SER A 24 -3.76 -4.49 8.85
CA SER A 24 -4.20 -5.84 8.49
C SER A 24 -3.35 -6.44 7.37
N LEU A 25 -2.99 -5.65 6.34
CA LEU A 25 -2.12 -6.09 5.26
C LEU A 25 -0.70 -6.38 5.77
N MET A 26 -0.14 -5.50 6.61
CA MET A 26 1.18 -5.71 7.18
C MET A 26 1.21 -6.98 8.06
N SER A 27 0.16 -7.23 8.84
CA SER A 27 0.02 -8.48 9.60
C SER A 27 -0.04 -9.70 8.70
N LEU A 28 -0.79 -9.64 7.59
CA LEU A 28 -0.87 -10.72 6.61
C LEU A 28 0.50 -11.03 5.98
N LEU A 29 1.29 -10.00 5.71
CA LEU A 29 2.63 -10.12 5.13
C LEU A 29 3.73 -10.45 6.17
N GLY A 30 3.37 -10.68 7.43
CA GLY A 30 4.35 -10.96 8.49
C GLY A 30 5.23 -9.76 8.87
N VAL A 31 4.79 -8.54 8.56
CA VAL A 31 5.53 -7.30 8.84
C VAL A 31 5.10 -6.71 10.18
N TYR A 32 6.06 -6.64 11.11
CA TYR A 32 5.91 -5.92 12.38
C TYR A 32 5.84 -4.41 12.15
N VAL A 33 4.78 -3.77 12.62
CA VAL A 33 4.53 -2.33 12.50
C VAL A 33 4.79 -1.64 13.82
N ILE A 34 5.46 -0.50 13.80
CA ILE A 34 5.53 0.43 14.93
C ILE A 34 4.74 1.68 14.53
N ILE A 35 3.69 1.97 15.28
CA ILE A 35 2.88 3.17 15.06
C ILE A 35 3.56 4.32 15.81
N GLY A 36 3.91 5.37 15.07
CA GLY A 36 4.59 6.54 15.59
C GLY A 36 3.87 7.85 15.27
N TYR A 37 4.52 8.95 15.62
CA TYR A 37 4.06 10.30 15.32
C TYR A 37 5.25 11.22 15.11
N TYR A 38 5.01 12.30 14.36
CA TYR A 38 6.01 13.32 14.08
C TYR A 38 6.04 14.38 15.17
N VAL A 39 7.24 14.82 15.56
CA VAL A 39 7.46 15.85 16.61
C VAL A 39 8.20 17.08 16.11
N ASP A 40 8.77 17.02 14.92
CA ASP A 40 9.46 18.14 14.30
C ASP A 40 9.22 18.17 12.80
N ALA A 41 9.37 19.34 12.20
CA ALA A 41 9.24 19.56 10.76
C ALA A 41 9.95 20.84 10.34
N SER A 42 10.06 21.06 9.03
CA SER A 42 10.53 22.31 8.44
C SER A 42 9.41 22.98 7.67
N LYS A 43 9.41 24.32 7.61
CA LYS A 43 8.49 25.05 6.75
C LYS A 43 8.88 24.87 5.28
N SER A 44 7.91 24.67 4.40
CA SER A 44 8.16 24.62 2.97
C SER A 44 8.67 25.97 2.47
N THR A 45 9.71 25.96 1.64
CA THR A 45 10.20 27.17 0.96
C THR A 45 9.30 27.61 -0.19
N ARG A 46 8.44 26.70 -0.69
CA ARG A 46 7.59 26.92 -1.87
C ARG A 46 6.16 27.32 -1.52
N TYR A 47 5.64 26.89 -0.38
CA TYR A 47 4.24 27.08 0.01
C TYR A 47 4.15 27.60 1.44
N THR A 48 3.41 28.70 1.62
CA THR A 48 3.32 29.42 2.90
C THR A 48 2.69 28.60 4.02
N HIS A 49 1.67 27.80 3.69
CA HIS A 49 0.93 26.97 4.65
C HIS A 49 1.21 25.48 4.44
N LYS A 50 2.49 25.14 4.20
CA LYS A 50 2.95 23.76 4.06
C LYS A 50 4.20 23.51 4.89
N ILE A 51 4.27 22.35 5.53
CA ILE A 51 5.46 21.81 6.18
C ILE A 51 6.02 20.61 5.40
N THR A 52 7.29 20.33 5.58
CA THR A 52 8.01 19.20 4.97
C THR A 52 9.05 18.65 5.94
N GLY A 53 9.68 17.52 5.60
CA GLY A 53 10.79 16.97 6.37
C GLY A 53 10.40 16.61 7.80
N GLN A 54 9.17 16.11 7.99
CA GLN A 54 8.69 15.69 9.31
C GLN A 54 9.58 14.58 9.90
N LYS A 55 9.85 14.65 11.21
CA LYS A 55 10.71 13.72 11.94
C LYS A 55 9.97 13.06 13.09
N PHE A 56 10.12 11.75 13.20
CA PHE A 56 9.49 10.96 14.25
C PHE A 56 10.03 11.32 15.63
N ASN A 57 9.24 11.02 16.65
CA ASN A 57 9.76 10.93 18.01
C ASN A 57 10.72 9.73 18.11
N SER A 58 12.03 9.98 18.04
CA SER A 58 13.03 8.90 18.08
C SER A 58 13.02 8.12 19.39
N GLU A 59 12.73 8.76 20.53
CA GLU A 59 12.68 8.09 21.82
C GLU A 59 11.56 7.05 21.86
N HIS A 60 10.36 7.44 21.40
CA HIS A 60 9.21 6.53 21.24
C HIS A 60 9.54 5.37 20.29
N ILE A 61 10.14 5.66 19.13
CA ILE A 61 10.49 4.63 18.16
C ILE A 61 11.51 3.64 18.73
N ILE A 62 12.55 4.13 19.42
CA ILE A 62 13.57 3.28 20.05
C ILE A 62 12.93 2.40 21.13
N SER A 63 12.08 2.97 22.00
CA SER A 63 11.41 2.17 23.04
C SER A 63 10.52 1.08 22.46
N GLU A 64 9.83 1.35 21.34
CA GLU A 64 9.01 0.35 20.67
C GLU A 64 9.85 -0.72 19.96
N ILE A 65 11.03 -0.37 19.44
CA ILE A 65 11.99 -1.35 18.91
C ILE A 65 12.48 -2.27 20.03
N ASP A 66 12.86 -1.73 21.19
CA ASP A 66 13.32 -2.53 22.33
C ASP A 66 12.23 -3.48 22.85
N ARG A 67 10.98 -2.98 22.89
CA ARG A 67 9.80 -3.78 23.24
C ARG A 67 9.57 -4.89 22.22
N LEU A 68 9.69 -4.59 20.92
CA LEU A 68 9.56 -5.57 19.84
C LEU A 68 10.65 -6.65 19.91
N MET A 69 11.90 -6.28 20.20
CA MET A 69 13.01 -7.25 20.33
C MET A 69 12.78 -8.27 21.45
N SER A 70 12.01 -7.88 22.47
CA SER A 70 11.63 -8.74 23.59
C SER A 70 10.29 -9.47 23.35
N TYR A 71 9.61 -9.18 22.25
CA TYR A 71 8.29 -9.72 21.93
C TYR A 71 8.40 -11.09 21.28
N GLN A 72 7.66 -12.07 21.81
CA GLN A 72 7.78 -13.48 21.39
C GLN A 72 6.71 -13.93 20.39
N SER A 73 5.69 -13.11 20.15
CA SER A 73 4.59 -13.47 19.25
C SER A 73 4.78 -12.91 17.84
N ASP A 74 3.97 -13.39 16.90
CA ASP A 74 4.06 -13.00 15.49
C ASP A 74 3.67 -11.52 15.23
N ALA A 75 3.84 -11.12 13.97
CA ALA A 75 3.51 -9.77 13.51
C ALA A 75 2.03 -9.40 13.67
N LEU A 76 1.12 -10.38 13.58
CA LEU A 76 -0.30 -10.12 13.82
C LEU A 76 -0.52 -9.66 15.25
N HIS A 77 -0.08 -10.46 16.22
CA HIS A 77 -0.25 -10.17 17.63
C HIS A 77 0.43 -8.85 18.00
N TRP A 78 1.68 -8.65 17.53
CA TRP A 78 2.39 -7.40 17.75
C TRP A 78 1.61 -6.20 17.23
N ASN A 79 1.15 -6.24 15.97
CA ASN A 79 0.42 -5.16 15.35
C ASN A 79 -0.91 -4.86 16.07
N MET A 80 -1.56 -5.87 16.65
CA MET A 80 -2.77 -5.65 17.46
C MET A 80 -2.45 -4.89 18.75
N THR A 81 -1.33 -5.17 19.42
CA THR A 81 -0.91 -4.38 20.60
C THR A 81 -0.64 -2.91 20.26
N GLN A 82 -0.17 -2.62 19.05
CA GLN A 82 -0.01 -1.23 18.58
C GLN A 82 -1.37 -0.54 18.40
N VAL A 83 -2.36 -1.27 17.87
CA VAL A 83 -3.72 -0.77 17.68
C VAL A 83 -4.41 -0.51 19.02
N GLU A 84 -4.17 -1.32 20.05
CA GLU A 84 -4.72 -1.08 21.40
C GLU A 84 -4.26 0.28 21.97
N GLY A 85 -3.00 0.67 21.72
CA GLY A 85 -2.44 1.96 22.15
C GLY A 85 -2.67 3.13 21.18
N ILE A 86 -3.39 2.92 20.07
CA ILE A 86 -3.43 3.88 18.95
C ILE A 86 -4.04 5.23 19.32
N GLY A 87 -4.98 5.25 20.27
CA GLY A 87 -5.63 6.46 20.74
C GLY A 87 -4.68 7.40 21.49
N GLU A 88 -3.80 6.84 22.32
CA GLU A 88 -2.76 7.58 23.05
C GLU A 88 -1.77 8.19 22.05
N ILE A 89 -1.27 7.37 21.12
CA ILE A 89 -0.33 7.81 20.07
C ILE A 89 -0.96 8.90 19.19
N GLY A 90 -2.25 8.75 18.83
CA GLY A 90 -3.00 9.77 18.11
C GLY A 90 -3.09 11.10 18.86
N SER A 91 -3.24 11.05 20.17
CA SER A 91 -3.30 12.23 21.04
C SER A 91 -1.95 12.96 21.07
N GLN A 92 -0.88 12.19 21.23
CA GLN A 92 0.49 12.71 21.17
C GLN A 92 0.78 13.35 19.81
N ALA A 93 0.29 12.75 18.71
CA ALA A 93 0.41 13.31 17.38
C ALA A 93 -0.29 14.66 17.24
N LEU A 94 -1.52 14.81 17.74
CA LEU A 94 -2.25 16.09 17.69
C LEU A 94 -1.51 17.19 18.46
N ASN A 95 -1.04 16.89 19.68
CA ASN A 95 -0.26 17.83 20.48
C ASN A 95 1.05 18.23 19.78
N ALA A 96 1.74 17.26 19.17
CA ALA A 96 2.97 17.51 18.45
C ALA A 96 2.73 18.39 17.21
N TYR A 97 1.68 18.13 16.44
CA TYR A 97 1.31 18.98 15.30
C TYR A 97 0.91 20.40 15.72
N SER A 98 0.24 20.57 16.86
CA SER A 98 -0.07 21.89 17.42
C SER A 98 1.22 22.64 17.75
N THR A 99 2.19 21.97 18.39
CA THR A 99 3.51 22.55 18.67
C THR A 99 4.27 22.93 17.38
N ILE A 100 4.25 22.06 16.36
CA ILE A 100 4.86 22.33 15.05
C ILE A 100 4.20 23.54 14.37
N SER A 101 2.87 23.61 14.39
CA SER A 101 2.09 24.69 13.81
C SER A 101 2.49 26.05 14.40
N GLU A 102 2.58 26.13 15.73
CA GLU A 102 2.99 27.33 16.45
C GLU A 102 4.43 27.70 16.15
N LYS A 103 5.36 26.75 16.31
CA LYS A 103 6.81 26.94 16.07
C LYS A 103 7.10 27.47 14.67
N LEU A 104 6.40 26.95 13.66
CA LEU A 104 6.65 27.30 12.25
C LEU A 104 5.70 28.39 11.72
N SER A 105 4.72 28.80 12.53
CA SER A 105 3.63 29.70 12.12
C SER A 105 3.02 29.25 10.78
N VAL A 106 2.61 27.98 10.73
CA VAL A 106 1.95 27.35 9.58
C VAL A 106 0.55 26.91 9.99
N GLU A 107 -0.45 27.28 9.18
CA GLU A 107 -1.83 26.86 9.39
C GLU A 107 -2.00 25.40 8.97
N MET A 108 -2.48 24.56 9.89
CA MET A 108 -2.75 23.15 9.63
C MET A 108 -4.14 22.93 9.05
N HIS A 109 -4.46 21.70 8.63
CA HIS A 109 -5.83 21.34 8.33
C HIS A 109 -6.73 21.40 9.58
N SER A 110 -8.05 21.25 9.39
CA SER A 110 -9.04 21.30 10.48
C SER A 110 -8.69 20.35 11.64
N TRP A 111 -8.40 20.94 12.80
CA TRP A 111 -8.14 20.25 14.06
C TRP A 111 -9.34 19.42 14.52
N GLU A 112 -10.53 19.99 14.45
CA GLU A 112 -11.80 19.33 14.84
C GLU A 112 -11.99 18.00 14.09
N SER A 113 -11.68 17.98 12.79
CA SER A 113 -11.76 16.78 11.98
C SER A 113 -10.70 15.74 12.38
N ALA A 114 -9.49 16.17 12.73
CA ALA A 114 -8.43 15.27 13.16
C ALA A 114 -8.72 14.68 14.54
N GLU A 115 -9.17 15.51 15.48
CA GLU A 115 -9.57 15.10 16.82
C GLU A 115 -10.74 14.13 16.80
N ARG A 116 -11.79 14.41 16.01
CA ARG A 116 -12.91 13.48 15.84
C ARG A 116 -12.43 12.12 15.36
N ARG A 117 -11.48 12.09 14.43
CA ARG A 117 -10.92 10.84 13.93
C ARG A 117 -10.15 10.09 15.02
N ILE A 118 -9.28 10.75 15.78
CA ILE A 118 -8.55 10.13 16.90
C ILE A 118 -9.50 9.63 17.99
N ASN A 119 -10.60 10.33 18.26
CA ASN A 119 -11.61 9.89 19.23
C ASN A 119 -12.29 8.58 18.80
N ILE A 120 -12.63 8.42 17.52
CA ILE A 120 -13.13 7.14 16.98
C ILE A 120 -12.10 6.03 17.18
N LEU A 121 -10.80 6.31 17.01
CA LEU A 121 -9.75 5.32 17.23
C LEU A 121 -9.63 4.89 18.70
N ARG A 122 -9.96 5.77 19.65
CA ARG A 122 -9.98 5.47 21.09
C ARG A 122 -11.13 4.54 21.48
N GLU A 123 -12.21 4.49 20.71
CA GLU A 123 -13.35 3.57 20.95
C GLU A 123 -12.96 2.10 20.70
N GLY A 124 -11.85 1.89 19.98
CA GLY A 124 -11.18 0.60 19.88
C GLY A 124 -11.11 0.05 18.46
N GLN A 125 -10.64 -1.19 18.37
CA GLN A 125 -10.32 -1.87 17.11
C GLN A 125 -11.51 -1.96 16.15
N ALA A 126 -12.72 -2.24 16.67
CA ALA A 126 -13.92 -2.41 15.86
C ALA A 126 -14.28 -1.12 15.12
N GLU A 127 -14.20 0.02 15.80
CA GLU A 127 -14.51 1.33 15.23
C GLU A 127 -13.43 1.80 14.26
N PHE A 128 -12.15 1.54 14.57
CA PHE A 128 -11.07 1.80 13.63
C PHE A 128 -11.27 1.02 12.30
N LYS A 129 -11.66 -0.24 12.41
CA LYS A 129 -11.95 -1.11 11.27
C LYS A 129 -13.16 -0.62 10.47
N ALA A 130 -14.24 -0.23 11.14
CA ALA A 130 -15.44 0.31 10.50
C ALA A 130 -15.12 1.59 9.70
N LEU A 131 -14.40 2.54 10.32
CA LEU A 131 -13.98 3.79 9.70
C LEU A 131 -13.09 3.56 8.46
N SER A 132 -12.10 2.68 8.56
CA SER A 132 -11.19 2.37 7.45
C SER A 132 -11.92 1.84 6.23
N ARG A 133 -12.87 0.91 6.43
CA ARG A 133 -13.64 0.28 5.36
C ARG A 133 -14.45 1.29 4.56
N ASP A 134 -14.99 2.31 5.22
CA ASP A 134 -15.73 3.34 4.53
C ASP A 134 -14.83 4.18 3.61
N LEU A 135 -13.67 4.59 4.13
CA LEU A 135 -12.67 5.35 3.37
C LEU A 135 -12.11 4.57 2.18
N ALA A 136 -11.82 3.28 2.36
CA ALA A 136 -11.26 2.43 1.31
C ALA A 136 -12.25 2.23 0.14
N ARG A 137 -13.55 2.05 0.44
CA ARG A 137 -14.60 2.03 -0.60
C ARG A 137 -14.66 3.32 -1.41
N GLN A 138 -14.57 4.46 -0.73
CA GLN A 138 -14.57 5.77 -1.38
C GLN A 138 -13.31 6.01 -2.23
N ALA A 139 -12.17 5.45 -1.84
CA ALA A 139 -10.92 5.54 -2.60
C ALA A 139 -11.00 4.73 -3.91
N GLN A 140 -11.44 3.47 -3.84
CA GLN A 140 -11.59 2.60 -5.02
C GLN A 140 -12.58 3.18 -6.04
N ALA A 141 -13.67 3.81 -5.57
CA ALA A 141 -14.62 4.48 -6.45
C ALA A 141 -13.94 5.59 -7.26
N ARG A 142 -13.06 6.39 -6.64
CA ARG A 142 -12.31 7.47 -7.31
C ARG A 142 -11.29 6.94 -8.30
N GLU A 143 -10.51 5.91 -7.91
CA GLU A 143 -9.46 5.32 -8.75
C GLU A 143 -10.00 4.59 -9.99
N SER A 144 -11.21 4.05 -9.89
CA SER A 144 -11.87 3.42 -11.03
C SER A 144 -12.37 4.38 -12.10
N VAL A 145 -12.54 5.66 -11.75
CA VAL A 145 -13.04 6.71 -12.65
C VAL A 145 -11.89 7.40 -13.37
N THR A 146 -10.68 7.39 -12.79
CA THR A 146 -9.49 7.95 -13.43
C THR A 146 -9.04 7.06 -14.59
N THR A 147 -9.41 7.42 -15.81
CA THR A 147 -8.80 6.93 -17.05
C THR A 147 -7.33 7.35 -17.05
N GLN A 148 -6.41 6.43 -16.73
CA GLN A 148 -4.98 6.69 -16.89
C GLN A 148 -4.62 6.59 -18.39
N PRO A 149 -4.22 7.68 -19.07
CA PRO A 149 -4.04 7.68 -20.52
C PRO A 149 -2.73 7.06 -21.00
N LYS A 150 -2.01 6.31 -20.16
CA LYS A 150 -0.59 5.96 -20.38
C LYS A 150 -0.25 4.47 -20.25
N GLU A 151 -1.24 3.61 -20.05
CA GLU A 151 -1.02 2.18 -20.00
C GLU A 151 -1.64 1.57 -21.27
N LEU A 152 -0.84 0.81 -22.02
CA LEU A 152 -1.32 0.03 -23.17
C LEU A 152 -2.06 -1.19 -22.64
N VAL A 153 -3.26 -0.95 -22.11
CA VAL A 153 -4.12 -1.96 -21.48
C VAL A 153 -5.03 -2.55 -22.55
N THR A 154 -4.93 -3.85 -22.79
CA THR A 154 -5.77 -4.56 -23.77
C THR A 154 -7.07 -5.12 -23.15
N GLY A 155 -7.12 -5.25 -21.83
CA GLY A 155 -8.23 -5.84 -21.06
C GLY A 155 -9.18 -4.83 -20.39
N ILE A 156 -10.11 -5.36 -19.57
CA ILE A 156 -11.02 -4.56 -18.73
C ILE A 156 -10.38 -4.33 -17.37
N LYS A 157 -10.36 -3.08 -16.89
CA LYS A 157 -9.89 -2.77 -15.54
C LYS A 157 -10.78 -3.43 -14.49
N GLY A 158 -10.21 -4.36 -13.74
CA GLY A 158 -10.91 -5.13 -12.71
C GLY A 158 -10.95 -4.40 -11.37
N LYS A 159 -12.09 -4.46 -10.68
CA LYS A 159 -12.18 -4.10 -9.26
C LYS A 159 -12.15 -5.36 -8.43
N LEU A 160 -11.20 -5.46 -7.51
CA LEU A 160 -11.09 -6.60 -6.60
C LEU A 160 -11.41 -6.15 -5.18
N THR A 161 -12.18 -6.97 -4.49
CA THR A 161 -12.40 -6.85 -3.04
C THR A 161 -11.86 -8.12 -2.40
N ILE A 162 -10.67 -8.03 -1.81
CA ILE A 162 -10.02 -9.17 -1.15
C ILE A 162 -10.33 -9.09 0.34
N LYS A 163 -10.92 -10.15 0.88
CA LYS A 163 -11.17 -10.30 2.31
C LYS A 163 -10.24 -11.37 2.86
N ASN A 164 -9.70 -11.16 4.05
CA ASN A 164 -8.93 -12.18 4.75
C ASN A 164 -9.58 -12.56 6.09
N TYR A 165 -9.09 -13.64 6.70
CA TYR A 165 -9.60 -14.17 7.96
C TYR A 165 -9.37 -13.24 9.17
N LEU A 166 -8.39 -12.34 9.08
CA LEU A 166 -8.15 -11.25 10.05
C LEU A 166 -9.20 -10.13 9.93
N GLY A 167 -10.08 -10.23 8.93
CA GLY A 167 -11.14 -9.30 8.59
C GLY A 167 -10.65 -8.00 7.95
N GLY A 168 -9.41 -7.99 7.42
CA GLY A 168 -8.96 -7.05 6.42
C GLY A 168 -9.84 -7.11 5.18
N ASN A 169 -10.02 -5.95 4.55
CA ASN A 169 -10.88 -5.81 3.39
C ASN A 169 -10.22 -4.84 2.41
N TYR A 170 -9.48 -5.39 1.46
CA TYR A 170 -8.62 -4.66 0.55
C TYR A 170 -9.37 -4.39 -0.75
N TYR A 171 -9.56 -3.12 -1.03
CA TYR A 171 -10.16 -2.66 -2.26
C TYR A 171 -9.03 -2.31 -3.23
N LEU A 172 -8.81 -3.18 -4.21
CA LEU A 172 -7.73 -3.07 -5.19
C LEU A 172 -8.30 -2.91 -6.59
N THR A 173 -7.44 -2.49 -7.50
CA THR A 173 -7.67 -2.63 -8.94
C THR A 173 -6.63 -3.54 -9.56
N CYS A 174 -7.06 -4.28 -10.57
CA CYS A 174 -6.23 -5.04 -11.48
C CYS A 174 -6.32 -4.37 -12.85
N ASP A 175 -5.18 -4.20 -13.51
CA ASP A 175 -5.13 -3.39 -14.74
C ASP A 175 -5.87 -4.08 -15.87
N GLU A 176 -5.65 -5.40 -16.03
CA GLU A 176 -6.37 -6.24 -16.98
C GLU A 176 -6.98 -7.44 -16.25
N VAL A 177 -8.22 -7.79 -16.62
CA VAL A 177 -8.89 -9.02 -16.22
C VAL A 177 -9.41 -9.73 -17.46
N GLU A 178 -9.06 -11.00 -17.59
CA GLU A 178 -9.53 -11.87 -18.66
C GLU A 178 -10.13 -13.16 -18.10
N ILE A 179 -11.18 -13.69 -18.73
CA ILE A 179 -11.84 -14.93 -18.31
C ILE A 179 -11.59 -15.97 -19.39
N HIS A 180 -10.95 -17.08 -19.01
CA HIS A 180 -10.62 -18.20 -19.89
C HIS A 180 -11.23 -19.48 -19.32
N GLY A 181 -12.49 -19.74 -19.67
CA GLY A 181 -13.23 -20.88 -19.12
C GLY A 181 -13.50 -20.72 -17.62
N GLU A 182 -12.92 -21.60 -16.81
CA GLU A 182 -13.00 -21.55 -15.33
C GLU A 182 -11.86 -20.73 -14.70
N GLU A 183 -10.91 -20.25 -15.50
CA GLU A 183 -9.79 -19.44 -15.04
C GLU A 183 -10.09 -17.95 -15.20
N ILE A 184 -9.63 -17.17 -14.23
CA ILE A 184 -9.58 -15.72 -14.35
C ILE A 184 -8.12 -15.27 -14.31
N HIS A 185 -7.68 -14.58 -15.34
CA HIS A 185 -6.36 -13.99 -15.39
C HIS A 185 -6.42 -12.63 -14.69
N LEU A 186 -5.67 -12.48 -13.60
CA LEU A 186 -5.51 -11.24 -12.86
C LEU A 186 -4.16 -10.63 -13.24
N ILE A 187 -4.18 -9.73 -14.20
CA ILE A 187 -2.99 -9.17 -14.82
C ILE A 187 -2.71 -7.77 -14.25
N GLU A 188 -1.58 -7.65 -13.54
CA GLU A 188 -1.02 -6.36 -13.14
C GLU A 188 0.05 -5.94 -14.14
N ALA A 189 -0.10 -4.75 -14.73
CA ALA A 189 0.83 -4.25 -15.72
C ALA A 189 1.84 -3.27 -15.10
N LYS A 190 3.10 -3.36 -15.49
CA LYS A 190 4.13 -2.34 -15.23
C LYS A 190 4.74 -1.90 -16.54
N HIS A 191 4.79 -0.59 -16.75
CA HIS A 191 5.17 -0.01 -18.03
C HIS A 191 6.50 0.75 -17.97
N ALA A 192 7.30 0.58 -19.02
CA ALA A 192 8.44 1.44 -19.31
C ALA A 192 8.27 2.09 -20.70
N ASN A 193 8.37 3.42 -20.74
CA ASN A 193 8.23 4.21 -21.97
C ASN A 193 9.45 4.11 -22.92
N LYS A 194 10.44 3.28 -22.61
CA LYS A 194 11.72 3.16 -23.33
C LYS A 194 11.94 1.70 -23.72
N ALA A 195 12.94 1.45 -24.56
CA ALA A 195 13.42 0.11 -24.90
C ALA A 195 14.15 -0.57 -23.72
N GLU A 196 13.55 -0.55 -22.52
CA GLU A 196 14.06 -1.16 -21.31
C GLU A 196 12.90 -1.74 -20.49
N LEU A 197 13.21 -2.71 -19.63
CA LEU A 197 12.24 -3.23 -18.66
C LEU A 197 11.81 -2.15 -17.66
N PRO A 198 10.60 -2.27 -17.07
CA PRO A 198 10.18 -1.47 -15.93
C PRO A 198 11.23 -1.40 -14.82
N SER A 199 11.21 -0.31 -14.05
CA SER A 199 12.21 -0.13 -13.00
C SER A 199 12.07 -1.22 -11.93
N LEU A 200 13.15 -1.46 -11.18
CA LEU A 200 13.09 -2.42 -10.06
C LEU A 200 12.02 -2.01 -9.02
N GLY A 201 11.76 -0.71 -8.87
CA GLY A 201 10.69 -0.22 -8.00
C GLY A 201 9.32 -0.64 -8.50
N ASP A 202 9.05 -0.45 -9.80
CA ASP A 202 7.77 -0.80 -10.41
C ASP A 202 7.52 -2.31 -10.39
N ILE A 203 8.56 -3.12 -10.67
CA ILE A 203 8.47 -4.59 -10.58
C ILE A 203 8.15 -5.00 -9.15
N LYS A 204 8.84 -4.43 -8.14
CA LYS A 204 8.57 -4.73 -6.73
C LYS A 204 7.15 -4.35 -6.32
N ASP A 205 6.64 -3.23 -6.81
CA ASP A 205 5.26 -2.81 -6.59
C ASP A 205 4.26 -3.84 -7.17
N GLY A 206 4.50 -4.32 -8.40
CA GLY A 206 3.70 -5.38 -9.00
C GLY A 206 3.74 -6.69 -8.22
N LEU A 207 4.92 -7.06 -7.68
CA LEU A 207 5.08 -8.27 -6.87
C LEU A 207 4.25 -8.24 -5.58
N VAL A 208 3.99 -7.07 -4.98
CA VAL A 208 3.12 -6.97 -3.80
C VAL A 208 1.71 -7.46 -4.13
N LYS A 209 1.18 -7.14 -5.31
CA LYS A 209 -0.11 -7.67 -5.77
C LYS A 209 -0.04 -9.15 -6.10
N MET A 210 1.07 -9.63 -6.66
CA MET A 210 1.25 -11.07 -6.93
C MET A 210 1.16 -11.89 -5.65
N ILE A 211 1.78 -11.45 -4.55
CA ILE A 211 1.65 -12.11 -3.24
C ILE A 211 0.18 -12.25 -2.83
N LEU A 212 -0.65 -11.23 -3.07
CA LEU A 212 -2.07 -11.29 -2.74
C LEU A 212 -2.86 -12.19 -3.68
N PHE A 213 -2.62 -12.08 -5.00
CA PHE A 213 -3.37 -12.78 -6.02
C PHE A 213 -3.09 -14.29 -6.03
N THR A 214 -1.86 -14.71 -5.74
CA THR A 214 -1.50 -16.14 -5.63
C THR A 214 -2.09 -16.81 -4.40
N ASN A 215 -2.48 -16.04 -3.39
CA ASN A 215 -3.09 -16.53 -2.16
C ASN A 215 -4.62 -16.43 -2.15
N LEU A 216 -5.25 -16.18 -3.31
CA LEU A 216 -6.71 -16.16 -3.42
C LEU A 216 -7.28 -17.59 -3.45
N GLU A 217 -7.86 -18.03 -2.34
CA GLU A 217 -8.49 -19.36 -2.26
C GLU A 217 -9.90 -19.41 -2.88
N HIS A 218 -10.65 -18.31 -2.76
CA HIS A 218 -12.05 -18.23 -3.17
C HIS A 218 -12.29 -16.96 -3.99
N LEU A 219 -12.10 -17.05 -5.30
CA LEU A 219 -12.45 -15.97 -6.20
C LEU A 219 -13.82 -16.22 -6.82
N LYS A 220 -14.67 -15.19 -6.75
CA LYS A 220 -16.02 -15.20 -7.31
C LYS A 220 -16.28 -13.95 -8.13
N ILE A 221 -16.97 -14.12 -9.25
CA ILE A 221 -17.69 -13.06 -9.94
C ILE A 221 -19.18 -13.39 -9.80
N ASP A 222 -19.93 -12.47 -9.21
CA ASP A 222 -21.30 -12.70 -8.76
C ASP A 222 -21.37 -13.94 -7.84
N GLU A 223 -21.98 -15.03 -8.31
CA GLU A 223 -22.09 -16.30 -7.57
C GLU A 223 -21.26 -17.45 -8.19
N THR A 224 -20.51 -17.17 -9.26
CA THR A 224 -19.71 -18.16 -9.97
C THR A 224 -18.27 -18.15 -9.47
N ASN A 225 -17.75 -19.32 -9.12
CA ASN A 225 -16.35 -19.49 -8.72
C ASN A 225 -15.43 -19.58 -9.93
N TYR A 226 -14.22 -19.03 -9.80
CA TYR A 226 -13.17 -19.13 -10.80
C TYR A 226 -11.82 -19.42 -10.12
N ASN A 227 -10.92 -20.05 -10.87
CA ASN A 227 -9.54 -20.27 -10.46
C ASN A 227 -8.70 -19.04 -10.82
N PRO A 228 -8.08 -18.36 -9.85
CA PRO A 228 -7.24 -17.20 -10.13
C PRO A 228 -5.92 -17.63 -10.77
N VAL A 229 -5.55 -16.94 -11.85
CA VAL A 229 -4.24 -17.03 -12.50
C VAL A 229 -3.58 -15.66 -12.40
N PRO A 230 -2.70 -15.43 -11.43
CA PRO A 230 -2.00 -14.17 -11.26
C PRO A 230 -0.93 -13.98 -12.34
N ILE A 231 -0.89 -12.81 -12.95
CA ILE A 231 0.05 -12.50 -14.02
C ILE A 231 0.68 -11.13 -13.77
N LEU A 232 2.00 -11.08 -13.82
CA LEU A 232 2.75 -9.83 -13.86
C LEU A 232 3.14 -9.53 -15.31
N LYS A 233 2.54 -8.51 -15.91
CA LYS A 233 2.82 -8.07 -17.29
C LYS A 233 3.82 -6.92 -17.28
N LEU A 234 4.97 -7.13 -17.91
CA LEU A 234 6.00 -6.11 -18.10
C LEU A 234 5.89 -5.59 -19.53
N THR A 235 5.45 -4.35 -19.70
CA THR A 235 5.36 -3.71 -21.01
C THR A 235 6.54 -2.76 -21.23
N THR A 236 7.04 -2.75 -22.45
CA THR A 236 8.24 -2.00 -22.87
C THR A 236 7.96 -1.20 -24.14
N GLY A 237 8.86 -0.27 -24.50
CA GLY A 237 8.77 0.44 -25.78
C GLY A 237 9.04 -0.46 -27.00
N GLU A 238 8.57 -0.05 -28.18
CA GLU A 238 8.56 -0.85 -29.42
C GLU A 238 9.92 -1.46 -29.82
N ASP A 239 11.04 -0.82 -29.48
CA ASP A 239 12.39 -1.29 -29.82
C ASP A 239 12.99 -2.28 -28.79
N PHE A 240 12.23 -2.72 -27.79
CA PHE A 240 12.76 -3.65 -26.78
C PHE A 240 12.95 -5.05 -27.37
N ASN A 241 14.15 -5.59 -27.20
CA ASN A 241 14.48 -6.95 -27.59
C ASN A 241 15.08 -7.72 -26.41
N LEU A 242 14.39 -8.78 -26.01
CA LEU A 242 14.75 -9.65 -24.90
C LEU A 242 16.16 -10.27 -25.05
N ASN A 243 16.60 -10.50 -26.29
CA ASN A 243 17.90 -11.09 -26.60
C ASN A 243 19.07 -10.09 -26.47
N SER A 244 18.78 -8.79 -26.42
CA SER A 244 19.79 -7.72 -26.33
C SER A 244 19.77 -6.98 -25.00
N VAL A 245 19.16 -7.56 -23.96
CA VAL A 245 19.13 -6.95 -22.63
C VAL A 245 20.51 -6.90 -21.99
N SER A 246 20.75 -5.90 -21.14
CA SER A 246 21.99 -5.83 -20.37
C SER A 246 22.12 -7.01 -19.41
N ARG A 247 23.36 -7.33 -19.00
CA ARG A 247 23.63 -8.38 -18.00
C ARG A 247 22.85 -8.18 -16.69
N SER A 248 22.65 -6.92 -16.27
CA SER A 248 21.86 -6.62 -15.08
C SER A 248 20.38 -6.95 -15.27
N GLN A 249 19.80 -6.64 -16.44
CA GLN A 249 18.42 -6.97 -16.76
C GLN A 249 18.22 -8.48 -16.91
N ALA A 250 19.15 -9.19 -17.55
CA ALA A 250 19.11 -10.65 -17.64
C ALA A 250 19.07 -11.30 -16.25
N ASN A 251 19.98 -10.90 -15.35
CA ASN A 251 19.98 -11.41 -13.97
C ASN A 251 18.67 -11.11 -13.22
N ARG A 252 18.07 -9.94 -13.45
CA ARG A 252 16.77 -9.58 -12.85
C ARG A 252 15.64 -10.46 -13.38
N LEU A 253 15.60 -10.71 -14.70
CA LEU A 253 14.60 -11.58 -15.31
C LEU A 253 14.73 -13.02 -14.79
N THR A 254 15.97 -13.52 -14.64
CA THR A 254 16.20 -14.84 -14.04
C THR A 254 15.69 -14.91 -12.60
N ALA A 255 15.99 -13.89 -11.77
CA ALA A 255 15.49 -13.84 -10.41
C ALA A 255 13.95 -13.74 -10.35
N LEU A 256 13.35 -12.92 -11.23
CA LEU A 256 11.90 -12.77 -11.32
C LEU A 256 11.21 -14.06 -11.77
N LYS A 257 11.80 -14.79 -12.71
CA LYS A 257 11.33 -16.11 -13.14
C LYS A 257 11.35 -17.11 -11.98
N GLN A 258 12.46 -17.17 -11.24
CA GLN A 258 12.55 -18.04 -10.07
C GLN A 258 11.48 -17.68 -9.02
N GLU A 259 11.24 -16.38 -8.80
CA GLU A 259 10.19 -15.91 -7.91
C GLU A 259 8.79 -16.34 -8.39
N ALA A 260 8.52 -16.22 -9.69
CA ALA A 260 7.27 -16.63 -10.33
C ALA A 260 7.00 -18.13 -10.20
N GLU A 261 8.01 -18.96 -10.47
CA GLU A 261 7.95 -20.42 -10.31
C GLU A 261 7.74 -20.82 -8.85
N THR A 262 8.40 -20.14 -7.91
CA THR A 262 8.32 -20.45 -6.48
C THR A 262 6.96 -20.08 -5.89
N ASN A 263 6.37 -18.96 -6.32
CA ASN A 263 5.16 -18.40 -5.72
C ASN A 263 3.89 -18.59 -6.56
N GLY A 264 3.99 -19.20 -7.75
CA GLY A 264 2.83 -19.60 -8.55
C GLY A 264 2.14 -18.46 -9.30
N PHE A 265 2.90 -17.52 -9.87
CA PHE A 265 2.36 -16.53 -10.81
C PHE A 265 3.07 -16.62 -12.16
N GLN A 266 2.48 -16.02 -13.19
CA GLN A 266 3.05 -16.01 -14.54
C GLN A 266 3.63 -14.63 -14.87
N ILE A 267 4.57 -14.61 -15.82
CA ILE A 267 5.16 -13.37 -16.32
C ILE A 267 4.82 -13.26 -17.80
N ILE A 268 4.32 -12.10 -18.21
CA ILE A 268 4.20 -11.73 -19.62
C ILE A 268 5.16 -10.57 -19.87
N ILE A 269 5.89 -10.62 -20.98
CA ILE A 269 6.69 -9.49 -21.45
C ILE A 269 6.10 -9.03 -22.77
N ASN A 270 5.59 -7.80 -22.80
CA ASN A 270 4.71 -7.29 -23.83
C ASN A 270 3.46 -8.19 -23.98
N ASP A 271 3.43 -9.06 -24.99
CA ASP A 271 2.32 -9.97 -25.27
C ASP A 271 2.73 -11.46 -25.24
N ASP A 272 4.00 -11.74 -24.94
CA ASP A 272 4.55 -13.10 -24.92
C ASP A 272 4.74 -13.60 -23.49
N PHE A 273 4.30 -14.84 -23.23
CA PHE A 273 4.61 -15.52 -21.98
C PHE A 273 6.12 -15.70 -21.84
N PHE A 274 6.65 -15.22 -20.73
CA PHE A 274 8.05 -15.39 -20.39
C PHE A 274 8.23 -16.70 -19.65
N ALA A 275 8.68 -17.71 -20.41
CA ALA A 275 8.83 -19.08 -19.96
C ALA A 275 10.13 -19.36 -19.20
#